data_AF-A0A8T0NVR9-F1
#
_entry.id   AF-A0A8T0NVR9-F1
#
_cell.length_a   1.000
_cell.length_b   1.000
_cell.length_c   1.000
_cell.angle_alpha   90.00
_cell.angle_beta   90.00
_cell.angle_gamma   90.00
#
_symmetry.space_group_name_H-M   'P 1'
#
loop_
_entity.id
_entity.type
_entity.pdbx_description
1 polymer ?
#
loop_
_entity_poly.entity_id
_entity_poly.type
_entity_poly.pdbx_seq_one_letter_code
_entity_poly.pdbx_strand_id
1 'polypeptide(L)'
;MPNLEPASQAAAVEPIRMPTAEEIKGQDIWNNCAVRSVVSGVMGGGLGVLMGLFFGALDNPIMAEEMTARQQIVYTAKQMGRRSISNAKTFAVMGLIFSAAECVS
;
A
#
# COMPACT_ATOMS: atom_id res chain seq x y z
N MET A 1 4.71 -22.94 -26.33
CA MET A 1 3.53 -22.21 -26.81
C MET A 1 2.40 -22.48 -25.83
N PRO A 2 1.73 -21.45 -25.27
CA PRO A 2 0.90 -20.53 -26.05
C PRO A 2 1.32 -19.05 -25.96
N ASN A 3 0.84 -18.30 -26.95
CA ASN A 3 1.11 -16.90 -27.28
C ASN A 3 0.36 -15.92 -26.36
N LEU A 4 1.02 -14.81 -26.00
CA LEU A 4 0.41 -13.47 -26.03
C LEU A 4 1.50 -12.39 -26.14
N GLU A 5 1.68 -11.86 -27.34
CA GLU A 5 2.22 -10.52 -27.59
C GLU A 5 1.13 -9.73 -28.31
N PRO A 6 1.05 -8.41 -28.05
CA PRO A 6 1.39 -7.53 -29.17
C PRO A 6 2.45 -6.49 -28.76
N ALA A 7 3.54 -6.50 -29.52
CA ALA A 7 4.30 -5.36 -30.01
C ALA A 7 4.50 -4.14 -29.07
N SER A 8 5.72 -3.97 -28.55
CA SER A 8 6.55 -2.76 -28.79
C SER A 8 7.86 -2.79 -28.00
N GLN A 9 8.96 -3.16 -28.66
CA GLN A 9 10.25 -2.43 -28.69
C GLN A 9 11.40 -3.34 -29.19
N ALA A 10 11.31 -3.77 -30.44
CA ALA A 10 12.46 -3.63 -31.32
C ALA A 10 12.34 -2.23 -31.95
N ALA A 11 13.44 -1.46 -31.99
CA ALA A 11 13.56 -0.10 -32.52
C ALA A 11 13.27 1.07 -31.55
N ALA A 12 14.28 1.44 -30.78
CA ALA A 12 14.91 2.77 -30.84
C ALA A 12 16.05 2.80 -29.82
N VAL A 13 17.30 2.68 -30.27
CA VAL A 13 18.40 3.29 -29.52
C VAL A 13 18.19 4.79 -29.67
N GLU A 14 17.30 5.36 -28.87
CA GLU A 14 17.26 6.79 -28.63
C GLU A 14 18.63 7.14 -28.02
N PRO A 15 19.31 8.20 -28.47
CA PRO A 15 20.58 8.58 -27.87
C PRO A 15 20.38 8.69 -26.36
N ILE A 16 21.18 7.98 -25.58
CA ILE A 16 21.18 8.08 -24.11
C ILE A 16 21.48 9.55 -23.78
N ARG A 17 20.41 10.34 -23.64
CA ARG A 17 20.48 11.69 -23.10
C ARG A 17 20.86 11.49 -21.66
N MET A 18 22.11 11.81 -21.32
CA MET A 18 22.58 11.73 -19.94
C MET A 18 21.56 12.46 -19.06
N PRO A 19 20.90 11.75 -18.13
CA PRO A 19 19.96 12.37 -17.22
C PRO A 19 20.69 13.52 -16.52
N THR A 20 20.06 14.69 -16.44
CA THR A 20 20.63 15.82 -15.69
C THR A 20 20.91 15.37 -14.25
N ALA A 21 21.86 16.01 -13.56
CA ALA A 21 22.28 15.57 -12.22
C ALA A 21 21.11 15.45 -11.20
N GLU A 22 19.97 16.10 -11.44
CA GLU A 22 18.74 15.92 -10.67
C GLU A 22 18.01 14.59 -10.95
N GLU A 23 17.96 14.14 -12.21
CA GLU A 23 17.29 12.89 -12.62
C GLU A 23 18.10 11.64 -12.21
N ILE A 24 19.44 11.75 -12.16
CA ILE A 24 20.32 10.68 -11.63
C ILE A 24 20.01 10.41 -10.15
N LYS A 25 19.78 11.46 -9.36
CA LYS A 25 19.40 11.32 -7.94
C LYS A 25 18.00 10.74 -7.79
N GLY A 26 17.09 11.04 -8.72
CA GLY A 26 15.76 10.42 -8.77
C GLY A 26 15.83 8.92 -9.03
N GLN A 27 16.67 8.51 -10.00
CA GLN A 27 16.90 7.10 -10.30
C GLN A 27 17.46 6.34 -9.10
N ASP A 28 18.45 6.88 -8.36
CA ASP A 28 19.01 6.23 -7.16
C ASP A 28 17.96 5.97 -6.06
N ILE A 29 17.03 6.92 -5.87
CA ILE A 29 15.95 6.79 -4.88
C ILE A 29 15.01 5.64 -5.27
N TRP A 30 14.68 5.49 -6.55
CA TRP A 30 13.78 4.43 -7.03
C TRP A 30 14.48 3.08 -7.27
N ASN A 31 15.80 3.08 -7.51
CA ASN A 31 16.60 1.86 -7.62
C ASN A 31 16.90 1.25 -6.24
N ASN A 32 16.72 2.01 -5.16
CA ASN A 32 16.97 1.52 -3.82
C ASN A 32 15.83 0.62 -3.34
N CYS A 33 16.14 -0.66 -3.19
CA CYS A 33 15.26 -1.66 -2.61
C CYS A 33 14.68 -1.27 -1.24
N ALA A 34 15.43 -0.54 -0.42
CA ALA A 34 14.92 -0.03 0.85
C ALA A 34 13.82 1.03 0.64
N VAL A 35 14.00 1.95 -0.32
CA VAL A 35 13.00 2.97 -0.63
C VAL A 35 11.76 2.33 -1.26
N ARG A 36 11.93 1.42 -2.22
CA ARG A 36 10.83 0.70 -2.87
C ARG A 36 10.02 -0.10 -1.84
N SER A 37 10.69 -0.73 -0.88
CA SER A 37 10.06 -1.43 0.26
C SER A 37 9.31 -0.48 1.18
N VAL A 38 9.87 0.68 1.53
CA VAL A 38 9.18 1.68 2.35
C VAL A 38 7.92 2.20 1.63
N VAL A 39 8.04 2.52 0.33
CA VAL A 39 6.92 3.00 -0.48
C VAL A 39 5.81 1.94 -0.58
N SER A 40 6.16 0.67 -0.84
CA SER A 40 5.17 -0.42 -0.90
C SER A 40 4.54 -0.72 0.46
N GLY A 41 5.31 -0.63 1.54
CA GLY A 41 4.81 -0.74 2.90
C GLY A 41 3.83 0.38 3.27
N VAL A 42 4.13 1.64 2.91
CA VAL A 42 3.25 2.80 3.13
C VAL A 42 1.98 2.68 2.29
N MET A 43 2.12 2.30 1.02
CA MET A 43 0.99 2.14 0.10
C MET A 43 0.07 1.00 0.55
N GLY A 44 0.64 -0.15 0.95
CA GLY A 44 -0.10 -1.28 1.53
C GLY A 44 -0.75 -0.91 2.87
N GLY A 45 -0.03 -0.23 3.74
CA GLY A 45 -0.56 0.25 5.02
C GLY A 45 -1.73 1.22 4.84
N GLY A 46 -1.63 2.18 3.93
CA GLY A 46 -2.70 3.12 3.60
C GLY A 46 -3.95 2.43 3.06
N LEU A 47 -3.77 1.45 2.17
CA LEU A 47 -4.88 0.64 1.67
C LEU A 47 -5.55 -0.18 2.78
N GLY A 48 -4.77 -0.72 3.71
CA GLY A 48 -5.28 -1.45 4.87
C GLY A 48 -6.03 -0.58 5.88
N VAL A 49 -5.63 0.69 6.07
CA VAL A 49 -6.38 1.67 6.87
C VAL A 49 -7.74 1.97 6.22
N LEU A 50 -7.75 2.25 4.91
CA LEU A 50 -8.98 2.50 4.16
C LEU A 50 -9.92 1.30 4.22
N MET A 51 -9.40 0.09 3.99
CA MET A 51 -10.17 -1.14 4.07
C MET A 51 -10.75 -1.36 5.48
N GLY A 52 -9.96 -1.08 6.52
CA GLY A 52 -10.41 -1.18 7.92
C GLY A 52 -11.47 -0.15 8.30
N LEU A 53 -11.39 1.07 7.75
CA LEU A 53 -12.38 2.13 7.97
C LEU A 53 -13.67 1.84 7.18
N PHE A 54 -13.56 1.31 5.96
CA PHE A 54 -14.70 0.93 5.13
C PHE A 54 -15.49 -0.23 5.74
N PHE A 55 -14.83 -1.31 6.14
CA PHE A 55 -15.50 -2.40 6.85
C PHE A 55 -16.04 -1.96 8.21
N GLY A 56 -15.36 -1.05 8.89
CA GLY A 56 -15.91 -0.39 10.06
C GLY A 56 -17.23 0.33 9.75
N ALA A 57 -17.26 1.17 8.71
CA ALA A 57 -18.47 1.88 8.32
C ALA A 57 -19.63 0.95 7.92
N LEU A 58 -19.33 -0.25 7.42
CA LEU A 58 -20.33 -1.28 7.10
C LEU A 58 -20.82 -2.09 8.32
N ASP A 59 -20.00 -2.19 9.39
CA ASP A 59 -20.40 -2.75 10.69
C ASP A 59 -21.39 -1.79 11.37
N ASN A 60 -22.67 -1.98 11.09
CA ASN A 60 -23.77 -1.15 11.59
C ASN A 60 -23.90 -1.28 13.12
N PRO A 61 -23.84 -0.19 13.91
CA PRO A 61 -23.85 -0.22 15.38
C PRO A 61 -25.22 -0.54 16.02
N ILE A 62 -26.05 -1.39 15.38
CA ILE A 62 -27.42 -1.75 15.80
C ILE A 62 -27.45 -2.65 17.06
N MET A 63 -26.30 -2.97 17.67
CA MET A 63 -26.21 -3.88 18.83
C MET A 63 -25.83 -3.18 20.14
N ALA A 64 -26.15 -1.90 20.32
CA ALA A 64 -26.00 -1.28 21.64
C ALA A 64 -27.16 -0.33 21.95
N GLU A 65 -28.34 -0.91 22.16
CA GLU A 65 -29.52 -0.19 22.66
C GLU A 65 -29.44 0.15 24.16
N GLU A 66 -28.30 -0.09 24.84
CA GLU A 66 -28.22 0.02 26.31
C GLU A 66 -27.06 0.87 26.86
N MET A 67 -26.41 1.69 26.03
CA MET A 67 -25.37 2.63 26.49
C MET A 67 -25.56 4.01 25.88
N THR A 68 -25.21 5.07 26.62
CA THR A 68 -25.28 6.46 26.15
C THR A 68 -24.58 6.58 24.80
N ALA A 69 -25.27 7.09 23.77
CA ALA A 69 -24.80 7.13 22.37
C ALA A 69 -23.35 7.62 22.19
N ARG A 70 -22.88 8.51 23.07
CA ARG A 70 -21.49 8.99 23.09
C ARG A 70 -20.47 7.91 23.48
N GLN A 71 -20.77 7.09 24.49
CA GLN A 71 -19.88 6.00 24.93
C GLN A 71 -19.80 4.90 23.88
N GLN A 72 -20.92 4.60 23.22
CA GLN A 72 -20.99 3.62 22.14
C GLN A 72 -20.21 4.08 20.90
N ILE A 73 -20.33 5.35 20.51
CA ILE A 73 -19.51 5.93 19.44
C ILE A 73 -18.02 5.88 19.80
N VAL A 74 -17.65 6.26 21.04
CA VAL A 74 -16.24 6.24 21.47
C VAL A 74 -15.69 4.81 21.54
N TYR A 75 -16.47 3.85 22.05
CA TYR A 75 -16.07 2.45 22.14
C TYR A 75 -15.95 1.82 20.75
N THR A 76 -16.94 2.03 19.88
CA THR A 76 -16.93 1.55 18.50
C THR A 76 -15.81 2.17 17.69
N ALA A 77 -15.57 3.49 17.81
CA ALA A 77 -14.44 4.15 17.15
C ALA A 77 -13.09 3.59 17.63
N LYS A 78 -12.95 3.32 18.94
CA LYS A 78 -11.74 2.71 19.49
C LYS A 78 -11.53 1.27 19.01
N GLN A 79 -12.61 0.50 18.92
CA GLN A 79 -12.58 -0.88 18.45
C GLN A 79 -12.30 -0.96 16.94
N MET A 80 -12.93 -0.10 16.13
CA MET A 80 -12.63 0.06 14.71
C MET A 80 -11.19 0.50 14.49
N GLY A 81 -10.70 1.49 15.24
CA GLY A 81 -9.32 1.95 15.13
C GLY A 81 -8.30 0.85 15.41
N ARG A 82 -8.52 0.05 16.46
CA ARG A 82 -7.65 -1.10 16.77
C ARG A 82 -7.66 -2.15 15.65
N ARG A 83 -8.83 -2.47 15.08
CA ARG A 83 -8.93 -3.41 13.95
C ARG A 83 -8.32 -2.85 12.67
N SER A 84 -8.54 -1.57 12.36
CA SER A 84 -7.97 -0.89 11.21
C SER A 84 -6.44 -0.85 11.28
N ILE A 85 -5.86 -0.58 12.45
CA ILE A 85 -4.40 -0.67 12.66
C ILE A 85 -3.88 -2.10 12.42
N SER A 86 -4.61 -3.12 12.89
CA SER A 86 -4.22 -4.51 12.64
C SER A 86 -4.23 -4.85 11.15
N ASN A 87 -5.26 -4.42 10.42
CA ASN A 87 -5.36 -4.61 8.97
C ASN A 87 -4.24 -3.89 8.23
N ALA A 88 -4.01 -2.60 8.54
CA ALA A 88 -2.92 -1.81 7.99
C ALA A 88 -1.55 -2.48 8.16
N LYS A 89 -1.28 -3.06 9.34
CA LYS A 89 -0.04 -3.82 9.57
C LYS A 89 0.08 -5.03 8.66
N THR A 90 -0.98 -5.83 8.51
CA THR A 90 -0.97 -6.99 7.64
C THR A 90 -0.68 -6.60 6.19
N PHE A 91 -1.37 -5.59 5.67
CA PHE A 91 -1.15 -5.12 4.29
C PHE A 91 0.23 -4.47 4.09
N ALA A 92 0.73 -3.73 5.07
CA ALA A 92 2.09 -3.18 5.03
C ALA A 92 3.16 -4.28 5.02
N VAL A 93 3.02 -5.31 5.86
CA VAL A 93 3.96 -6.44 5.89
C VAL A 93 3.90 -7.23 4.59
N MET A 94 2.71 -7.48 4.04
CA MET A 94 2.60 -8.14 2.74
C MET A 94 3.22 -7.32 1.61
N GLY A 95 3.05 -5.99 1.62
CA GLY A 95 3.71 -5.08 0.68
C GLY A 95 5.24 -5.11 0.80
N LEU A 96 5.76 -5.16 2.02
CA LEU A 96 7.19 -5.32 2.29
C LEU A 96 7.73 -6.66 1.79
N ILE A 97 7.01 -7.77 2.03
CA ILE A 97 7.42 -9.10 1.55
C ILE A 97 7.45 -9.13 0.02
N PHE A 98 6.46 -8.53 -0.64
CA PHE A 98 6.42 -8.44 -2.10
C PHE A 98 7.61 -7.66 -2.65
N SER A 99 7.91 -6.47 -2.11
CA SER A 99 9.09 -5.72 -2.53
C SER A 99 10.41 -6.40 -2.19
N ALA A 100 10.50 -7.10 -1.06
CA ALA A 100 11.69 -7.86 -0.69
C ALA A 100 11.93 -9.03 -1.66
N ALA A 101 10.88 -9.74 -2.07
CA ALA A 101 10.98 -10.81 -3.05
C ALA A 101 11.46 -10.30 -4.42
N GLU A 102 10.97 -9.14 -4.87
CA GLU A 102 11.42 -8.49 -6.10
C GLU A 102 12.84 -7.89 -6.03
N CYS A 103 13.40 -7.75 -4.83
CA CYS A 103 14.73 -7.18 -4.60
C CYS A 103 15.80 -8.22 -4.25
N VAL A 104 15.37 -9.42 -3.82
CA VAL A 104 16.26 -10.57 -3.60
C VAL A 104 16.40 -11.43 -4.87
N SER A 105 15.43 -11.32 -5.79
CA SER A 105 15.45 -11.95 -7.12
C SER A 105 16.21 -11.08 -8.12
#